data_AF-A0A117K959-F1
#
_entry.id   AF-A0A117K959-F1
#
_cell.length_a   1.000
_cell.length_b   1.000
_cell.length_c   1.000
_cell.angle_alpha   90.00
_cell.angle_beta   90.00
_cell.angle_gamma   90.00
#
_symmetry.space_group_name_H-M   'P 1'
#
loop_
_entity.id
_entity.type
_entity.pdbx_description
1 polymer ?
#
loop_
_entity_poly.entity_id
_entity_poly.type
_entity_poly.pdbx_seq_one_letter_code
_entity_poly.pdbx_strand_id
1 'polypeptide(L)'
;MKKNSLSDLGSEQLVTKKKSITNAIFGFGTVLLLSFLILLYFAIANKNFKLIPIGVGCLLTLIPLFIARNQVNTEIKSRESEYVK
;
A
#
# COMPACT_ATOMS: atom_id res chain seq x y z
N MET A 1 16.98 5.76 -12.36
CA MET A 1 15.57 5.32 -12.24
C MET A 1 14.78 6.02 -13.35
N LYS A 2 14.26 5.28 -14.34
CA LYS A 2 13.56 5.86 -15.49
C LYS A 2 12.29 6.56 -15.00
N LYS A 3 12.20 7.87 -15.19
CA LYS A 3 11.08 8.72 -14.77
C LYS A 3 9.91 8.46 -15.72
N ASN A 4 9.31 7.28 -15.65
CA ASN A 4 8.06 6.99 -16.35
C ASN A 4 6.98 7.79 -15.61
N SER A 5 6.75 9.02 -16.07
CA SER A 5 5.73 9.89 -15.49
C SER A 5 4.40 9.16 -15.55
N LEU A 6 3.59 9.20 -14.49
CA LEU A 6 2.22 8.68 -14.53
C LEU A 6 1.42 9.33 -15.68
N SER A 7 1.84 10.54 -16.08
CA SER A 7 1.36 11.28 -17.23
C SER A 7 1.58 10.58 -18.58
N ASP A 8 2.62 9.76 -18.73
CA ASP A 8 2.91 9.01 -19.97
C ASP A 8 2.13 7.70 -20.11
N LEU A 9 1.44 7.26 -19.05
CA LEU A 9 0.62 6.05 -19.11
C LEU A 9 -0.75 6.35 -19.75
N GLY A 10 -1.23 5.43 -20.59
CA GLY A 10 -2.62 5.45 -21.08
C GLY A 10 -3.61 5.13 -19.96
N SER A 11 -4.85 5.63 -20.05
CA SER A 11 -5.91 5.47 -19.04
C SER A 11 -6.11 4.02 -18.58
N GLU A 12 -6.10 3.06 -19.51
CA GLU A 12 -6.20 1.62 -19.21
C GLU A 12 -5.03 1.09 -18.38
N GLN A 13 -3.82 1.58 -18.64
CA GLN A 13 -2.62 1.19 -17.89
C GLN A 13 -2.63 1.79 -16.48
N LEU A 14 -3.17 3.00 -16.29
CA LEU A 14 -3.38 3.59 -14.96
C LEU A 14 -4.38 2.78 -14.12
N VAL A 15 -5.49 2.35 -14.72
CA VAL A 15 -6.49 1.50 -14.04
C VAL A 15 -5.89 0.15 -13.65
N THR A 16 -5.13 -0.48 -14.56
CA THR A 16 -4.42 -1.73 -14.29
C THR A 16 -3.40 -1.57 -13.15
N LYS A 17 -2.63 -0.48 -13.15
CA LYS A 17 -1.66 -0.16 -12.10
C LYS A 17 -2.34 0.07 -10.75
N LYS A 18 -3.48 0.79 -10.72
CA LYS A 18 -4.31 0.96 -9.50
C LYS A 18 -4.78 -0.37 -8.94
N LYS A 19 -5.26 -1.28 -9.79
CA LYS A 19 -5.70 -2.63 -9.41
C LYS A 19 -4.53 -3.45 -8.88
N SER A 20 -3.38 -3.43 -9.54
CA SER A 20 -2.18 -4.13 -9.09
C SER A 20 -1.69 -3.65 -7.73
N ILE A 21 -1.62 -2.34 -7.50
CA ILE A 21 -1.21 -1.77 -6.21
C ILE A 21 -2.24 -2.14 -5.12
N THR A 22 -3.53 -2.12 -5.45
CA THR A 22 -4.59 -2.48 -4.51
C THR A 22 -4.49 -3.96 -4.11
N ASN A 23 -4.29 -4.86 -5.08
CA ASN A 23 -4.07 -6.28 -4.82
C ASN A 23 -2.82 -6.51 -3.97
N ALA A 24 -1.74 -5.78 -4.21
CA ALA A 24 -0.54 -5.84 -3.39
C ALA A 24 -0.80 -5.38 -1.95
N ILE A 25 -1.52 -4.27 -1.75
CA ILE A 25 -1.92 -3.81 -0.39
C ILE A 25 -2.74 -4.87 0.33
N PHE A 26 -3.69 -5.51 -0.33
CA PHE A 26 -4.48 -6.58 0.27
C PHE A 26 -3.62 -7.81 0.58
N GLY A 27 -2.79 -8.27 -0.35
CA GLY A 27 -1.90 -9.42 -0.15
C GLY A 27 -0.93 -9.22 1.00
N PHE A 28 -0.16 -8.13 0.96
CA PHE A 28 0.78 -7.79 2.04
C PHE A 28 0.05 -7.48 3.35
N GLY A 29 -1.05 -6.74 3.29
CA GLY A 29 -1.85 -6.36 4.46
C GLY A 29 -2.37 -7.57 5.23
N THR A 30 -2.92 -8.59 4.55
CA THR A 30 -3.41 -9.81 5.20
C THR A 30 -2.27 -10.57 5.89
N VAL A 31 -1.13 -10.74 5.22
CA VAL A 31 0.03 -11.46 5.78
C VAL A 31 0.62 -10.71 6.98
N LEU A 32 0.73 -9.38 6.89
CA LEU A 32 1.19 -8.53 7.98
C LEU A 32 0.27 -8.59 9.19
N LEU A 33 -1.05 -8.59 8.98
CA LEU A 33 -2.03 -8.65 10.05
C LEU A 33 -1.99 -10.01 10.77
N LEU A 34 -1.89 -11.12 10.02
CA LEU A 34 -1.70 -12.45 10.59
C LEU A 34 -0.42 -12.53 11.42
N SER A 35 0.69 -12.04 10.87
CA SER A 35 2.00 -12.04 11.55
C SER A 35 1.96 -11.18 12.82
N PHE A 36 1.26 -10.05 12.79
CA PHE A 36 1.10 -9.17 13.95
C PHE A 36 0.29 -9.84 15.07
N LEU A 37 -0.77 -10.58 14.73
CA LEU A 37 -1.55 -11.36 15.72
C LEU A 37 -0.69 -12.44 16.38
N ILE A 38 0.14 -13.15 15.61
CA ILE A 38 1.07 -14.15 16.13
C ILE A 38 2.09 -13.49 17.06
N LEU A 39 2.67 -12.36 16.66
CA LEU A 39 3.61 -11.59 17.49
C LEU A 39 2.96 -11.10 18.79
N LEU A 40 1.71 -10.63 18.73
CA LEU A 40 0.96 -10.21 19.92
C LEU A 40 0.72 -11.38 20.88
N TYR A 41 0.29 -12.52 20.36
CA TYR A 41 0.13 -13.74 21.17
C TYR A 41 1.44 -14.12 21.85
N PHE A 42 2.55 -14.11 21.10
CA PHE A 42 3.86 -14.46 21.62
C PHE A 42 4.39 -13.45 22.64
N ALA A 43 4.12 -12.15 22.44
CA ALA A 43 4.49 -11.08 23.36
C ALA A 43 3.79 -11.22 24.71
N ILE A 44 2.51 -11.57 24.70
CA ILE A 44 1.71 -11.79 25.92
C ILE A 44 2.16 -13.10 26.61
N ALA A 45 2.25 -14.19 25.86
CA ALA A 45 2.59 -15.51 26.40
C ALA A 45 3.99 -15.53 27.04
N ASN A 46 4.98 -14.87 26.42
CA ASN A 46 6.37 -14.85 26.90
C ASN A 46 6.72 -13.59 27.72
N LYS A 47 5.73 -12.73 28.02
CA LYS A 47 5.93 -11.40 28.64
C LYS A 47 6.99 -10.53 27.94
N ASN A 48 7.26 -10.80 26.66
CA ASN A 48 8.28 -10.11 25.90
C ASN A 48 7.66 -8.98 25.07
N PHE A 49 7.29 -7.90 25.75
CA PHE A 49 6.61 -6.74 25.17
C PHE A 49 7.46 -5.97 24.15
N LYS A 50 8.76 -6.28 24.03
CA LYS A 50 9.66 -5.68 23.02
C LYS A 50 9.25 -6.04 21.58
N LEU A 51 8.47 -7.10 21.39
CA LEU A 51 7.97 -7.52 20.07
C LEU A 51 6.88 -6.60 19.52
N ILE A 52 6.18 -5.84 20.39
CA ILE A 52 5.09 -4.94 19.99
C ILE A 52 5.60 -3.78 19.10
N PRO A 53 6.61 -2.97 19.51
CA PRO A 53 7.12 -1.89 18.66
C PRO A 53 7.71 -2.39 17.34
N ILE A 54 8.26 -3.61 17.29
CA ILE A 54 8.75 -4.24 16.06
C ILE A 54 7.59 -4.52 15.10
N GLY A 55 6.48 -5.05 15.62
CA GLY A 55 5.26 -5.26 14.85
C GLY A 55 4.67 -3.95 14.31
N VAL A 56 4.65 -2.89 15.13
CA VAL A 56 4.21 -1.55 14.70
C VAL A 56 5.13 -0.98 13.61
N GLY A 57 6.45 -1.13 13.73
CA GLY A 57 7.42 -0.71 12.72
C GLY A 57 7.22 -1.42 11.38
N CYS A 58 6.83 -2.69 11.38
CA CYS A 58 6.54 -3.43 10.15
C CYS A 58 5.34 -2.85 9.38
N LEU A 59 4.34 -2.28 10.06
CA LEU A 59 3.19 -1.65 9.39
C LEU A 59 3.60 -0.42 8.55
N LEU A 60 4.70 0.25 8.90
CA LEU A 60 5.21 1.41 8.15
C LEU A 60 5.66 1.05 6.73
N THR A 61 5.97 -0.22 6.46
CA THR A 61 6.34 -0.70 5.12
C THR A 61 5.22 -0.58 4.09
N LEU A 62 3.96 -0.42 4.52
CA LEU A 62 2.81 -0.20 3.63
C LEU A 62 2.68 1.26 3.17
N ILE A 63 3.33 2.22 3.84
CA ILE A 63 3.21 3.66 3.55
C ILE A 63 3.57 3.98 2.09
N PRO A 64 4.70 3.52 1.51
CA PRO A 64 5.03 3.79 0.11
C PRO A 64 3.98 3.25 -0.86
N LEU A 65 3.36 2.11 -0.52
CA LEU A 65 2.31 1.46 -1.32
C LEU A 65 1.03 2.33 -1.34
N PHE A 66 0.66 2.89 -0.18
CA PHE A 66 -0.45 3.85 -0.08
C PHE A 66 -0.18 5.15 -0.84
N ILE A 67 1.04 5.70 -0.74
CA ILE A 67 1.45 6.90 -1.49
C ILE A 67 1.34 6.64 -3.00
N ALA A 68 1.88 5.52 -3.47
CA ALA A 68 1.81 5.14 -4.88
C ALA A 68 0.36 4.96 -5.37
N ARG A 69 -0.51 4.36 -4.55
CA ARG A 69 -1.94 4.26 -4.86
C ARG A 69 -2.60 5.63 -4.98
N ASN A 70 -2.30 6.54 -4.06
CA ASN A 70 -2.90 7.87 -4.06
C ASN A 70 -2.45 8.68 -5.28
N GLN A 71 -1.16 8.63 -5.63
CA GLN A 71 -0.63 9.29 -6.83
C GLN A 71 -1.34 8.80 -8.11
N VAL A 72 -1.52 7.49 -8.27
CA VAL A 72 -2.25 6.92 -9.41
C VAL A 72 -3.73 7.37 -9.41
N ASN A 73 -4.36 7.43 -8.24
CA ASN A 73 -5.76 7.85 -8.12
C ASN A 73 -5.96 9.35 -8.42
N THR A 74 -5.05 10.20 -7.98
CA THR A 74 -5.07 11.63 -8.29
C THR A 74 -4.89 11.89 -9.78
N GLU A 75 -3.99 11.15 -10.44
CA GLU A 75 -3.77 11.23 -11.89
C GLU A 75 -4.99 10.72 -12.70
N ILE A 76 -5.70 9.70 -12.23
CA ILE A 76 -6.95 9.26 -12.88
C ILE A 76 -8.02 10.36 -12.77
N LYS A 77 -8.17 10.95 -11.57
CA LYS A 77 -9.16 12.01 -11.32
C LYS A 77 -8.86 13.29 -12.09
N SER A 78 -7.59 13.67 -12.24
CA SER A 78 -7.22 14.86 -13.02
C SER A 78 -7.64 14.71 -14.48
N ARG A 79 -7.44 13.52 -15.06
CA ARG A 79 -7.86 13.22 -16.44
C ARG A 79 -9.37 13.21 -16.59
N GLU A 80 -10.11 12.55 -15.70
CA GLU A 80 -11.57 12.58 -15.72
C GLU A 80 -12.12 14.01 -15.61
N SER A 81 -11.48 14.87 -14.81
CA SER A 81 -11.86 16.28 -14.69
C SER A 81 -11.51 17.13 -15.92
N GLU A 82 -10.54 16.72 -16.74
CA GLU A 82 -10.12 17.42 -17.96
C GLU A 82 -11.07 17.12 -19.12
N TYR A 83 -11.63 15.91 -19.20
CA TYR A 83 -12.62 15.52 -20.22
C TYR A 83 -14.05 16.03 -19.96
N VAL A 84 -14.32 16.59 -18.76
CA VAL A 84 -15.65 17.11 -18.36
C VAL A 84 -15.74 18.64 -18.49
N LYS A 85 -14.67 19.31 -18.92
CA LYS A 85 -14.67 20.74 -19.29
C LYS A 85 -14.84 20.94 -20.79
#